data_AF-A0A382MXR7-F1
#
_entry.id   AF-A0A382MXR7-F1
#
_cell.length_a   1.000
_cell.length_b   1.000
_cell.length_c   1.000
_cell.angle_alpha   90.00
_cell.angle_beta   90.00
_cell.angle_gamma   90.00
#
_symmetry.space_group_name_H-M   'P 1'
#
loop_
_entity.id
_entity.type
_entity.pdbx_description
1 polymer ?
#
loop_
_entity_poly.entity_id
_entity_poly.type
_entity_poly.pdbx_seq_one_letter_code
_entity_poly.pdbx_strand_id
1 'polypeptide(L)' 'MILSEFLEKCRSDDLAHALRGLGLPLTGNKPDRIARIVDHYDGGIPSKEILSAFRVEDVRRAAKAVGIEGA' A
#
# COMPACT_ATOMS: atom_id res chain seq x y z
N MET A 1 -8.96 10.73 -3.21
CA MET A 1 -8.61 9.65 -2.27
C MET A 1 -7.09 9.61 -2.20
N ILE A 2 -6.49 9.94 -1.06
CA ILE A 2 -5.04 10.04 -0.97
C ILE A 2 -4.49 8.63 -0.69
N LEU A 3 -3.66 8.08 -1.59
CA LEU A 3 -3.09 6.73 -1.46
C LEU A 3 -2.38 6.55 -0.10
N SER A 4 -1.72 7.59 0.41
CA SER A 4 -1.06 7.56 1.72
C SER A 4 -2.04 7.30 2.87
N GLU A 5 -3.23 7.88 2.89
CA GLU A 5 -4.24 7.63 3.93
C GLU A 5 -4.68 6.16 3.97
N PHE A 6 -4.81 5.54 2.80
CA PHE A 6 -5.07 4.10 2.69
C PHE A 6 -3.91 3.26 3.23
N LEU A 7 -2.67 3.59 2.83
CA LEU A 7 -1.47 2.88 3.27
C LEU A 7 -1.22 3.04 4.78
N GLU A 8 -1.65 4.14 5.38
CA GLU A 8 -1.63 4.32 6.83
C GLU A 8 -2.55 3.35 7.58
N LYS A 9 -3.62 2.86 6.94
CA LYS A 9 -4.48 1.81 7.52
C LYS A 9 -3.93 0.40 7.34
N CYS A 10 -2.99 0.19 6.40
CA CYS A 10 -2.28 -1.07 6.26
C CYS A 10 -1.34 -1.34 7.44
N ARG A 11 -1.12 -2.62 7.77
CA ARG A 11 -0.10 -3.03 8.74
C ARG A 11 1.28 -2.92 8.11
N SER A 12 2.30 -2.87 8.96
CA SER A 12 3.69 -2.87 8.50
C SER A 12 4.03 -4.11 7.68
N ASP A 13 3.44 -5.26 8.02
CA ASP A 13 3.62 -6.53 7.28
C ASP A 13 3.00 -6.48 5.88
N ASP A 14 1.75 -6.00 5.75
CA ASP A 14 1.06 -5.82 4.47
C ASP A 14 1.87 -4.90 3.52
N LEU A 15 2.43 -3.81 4.06
CA LEU A 15 3.30 -2.89 3.31
C LEU A 15 4.61 -3.56 2.89
N ALA A 16 5.21 -4.41 3.75
CA ALA A 16 6.38 -5.20 3.37
C ALA A 16 6.05 -6.20 2.27
N HIS A 17 4.88 -6.83 2.32
CA HIS A 17 4.46 -7.76 1.28
C HIS A 17 4.31 -7.05 -0.07
N ALA A 18 3.64 -5.90 -0.09
CA ALA A 18 3.47 -5.09 -1.28
C ALA A 18 4.82 -4.59 -1.83
N LEU A 19 5.70 -4.07 -0.98
CA LEU A 19 7.06 -3.66 -1.39
C LEU A 19 7.84 -4.83 -1.99
N ARG A 20 7.71 -6.04 -1.43
CA ARG A 20 8.35 -7.24 -2.00
C ARG A 20 7.78 -7.58 -3.38
N GLY A 21 6.47 -7.48 -3.56
CA GLY A 21 5.81 -7.69 -4.85
C GLY A 21 6.22 -6.66 -5.91
N LEU A 22 6.49 -5.42 -5.49
CA LEU A 22 7.00 -4.33 -6.33
C LEU A 22 8.51 -4.38 -6.54
N GLY A 23 9.23 -5.31 -5.92
CA GLY A 23 10.70 -5.38 -5.99
C GLY A 23 11.41 -4.23 -5.27
N LEU A 24 10.73 -3.55 -4.35
CA LEU A 24 11.23 -2.39 -3.62
C LEU A 24 11.88 -2.80 -2.27
N PRO A 25 12.85 -2.02 -1.78
CA PRO A 25 13.53 -2.32 -0.52
C PRO A 25 12.58 -2.24 0.69
N LEU A 26 12.66 -3.26 1.54
CA LEU A 26 11.84 -3.47 2.76
C LEU A 26 12.36 -2.74 4.01
N THR A 27 13.40 -1.93 3.84
CA THR A 27 14.12 -1.24 4.92
C THR A 27 13.31 -0.08 5.48
N GLY A 28 13.59 0.24 6.74
CA GLY A 28 12.93 1.33 7.47
C GLY A 28 11.66 0.89 8.21
N ASN A 29 11.01 1.87 8.83
CA ASN A 29 9.79 1.66 9.60
C ASN A 29 8.55 1.78 8.69
N LYS A 30 7.36 1.58 9.27
CA LYS A 30 6.08 1.76 8.56
C LYS A 30 6.01 3.06 7.72
N PRO A 31 6.32 4.27 8.24
CA PRO A 31 6.25 5.49 7.45
C PRO A 31 7.23 5.50 6.26
N ASP A 32 8.44 4.98 6.41
CA ASP A 32 9.40 4.83 5.30
C ASP A 32 8.85 3.94 4.19
N ARG A 33 8.18 2.85 4.56
CA ARG A 33 7.54 1.93 3.61
C ARG A 33 6.39 2.61 2.85
N ILE A 34 5.57 3.39 3.56
CA ILE A 34 4.49 4.17 2.94
C ILE A 34 5.05 5.17 1.95
N ALA A 35 6.03 5.98 2.39
CA ALA A 35 6.68 6.98 1.54
C ALA A 35 7.24 6.36 0.26
N ARG A 36 7.85 5.16 0.35
CA ARG A 36 8.40 4.46 -0.81
C ARG A 36 7.33 3.96 -1.79
N ILE A 37 6.18 3.49 -1.31
CA ILE A 37 5.07 3.11 -2.19
C ILE A 37 4.46 4.36 -2.85
N VAL A 38 4.35 5.47 -2.11
CA VAL A 38 3.86 6.75 -2.64
C VAL A 38 4.82 7.33 -3.67
N ASP A 39 6.13 7.28 -3.43
CA ASP A 39 7.17 7.69 -4.37
C ASP A 39 7.12 6.86 -5.66
N HIS A 40 6.90 5.55 -5.52
CA HIS A 40 6.72 4.66 -6.67
C HIS A 40 5.46 4.99 -7.49
N TYR A 41 4.37 5.39 -6.82
CA TYR A 41 3.17 5.90 -7.46
C TYR A 41 3.41 7.23 -8.20
N ASP A 42 4.11 8.16 -7.56
CA ASP A 42 4.45 9.48 -8.12
C ASP A 42 5.40 9.36 -9.34
N GLY A 43 6.27 8.34 -9.33
CA GLY A 43 7.11 7.94 -10.46
C GLY A 43 6.36 7.42 -11.69
N GLY A 44 5.02 7.43 -11.68
CA GLY A 44 4.16 7.10 -12.83
C GLY A 44 3.62 5.68 -12.84
N ILE A 45 3.83 4.90 -11.77
CA ILE A 45 3.27 3.56 -11.67
C ILE A 45 1.78 3.66 -11.32
N PRO A 46 0.89 3.05 -12.13
CA PRO A 46 -0.53 3.13 -11.88
C PRO A 46 -0.89 2.46 -10.55
N SER A 47 -1.85 3.05 -9.84
CA SER A 47 -2.35 2.55 -8.56
C SER A 47 -2.84 1.09 -8.63
N LYS A 48 -3.32 0.63 -9.79
CA LYS A 48 -3.67 -0.78 -10.03
C LYS A 48 -2.49 -1.73 -9.80
N GLU A 49 -1.30 -1.40 -10.30
CA GLU A 49 -0.10 -2.25 -10.15
C GLU A 49 0.35 -2.29 -8.69
N ILE A 50 0.30 -1.14 -8.02
CA ILE A 50 0.59 -1.04 -6.59
C ILE A 50 -0.37 -1.89 -5.77
N LEU A 51 -1.68 -1.73 -6.00
CA LEU A 51 -2.72 -2.48 -5.30
C LEU A 51 -2.65 -3.98 -5.63
N SER A 52 -2.21 -4.35 -6.83
CA SER A 52 -2.01 -5.76 -7.21
C SER A 52 -0.86 -6.43 -6.47
N ALA A 53 0.06 -5.67 -5.87
CA ALA A 53 1.10 -6.21 -5.01
C ALA A 53 0.62 -6.52 -3.57
N PHE A 54 -0.52 -5.95 -3.17
CA PHE A 54 -1.17 -6.27 -1.89
C PHE A 54 -2.01 -7.54 -2.01
N ARG A 55 -2.23 -8.21 -0.88
CA ARG A 55 -3.24 -9.29 -0.83
C ARG A 55 -4.63 -8.68 -0.82
N VAL A 56 -5.58 -9.37 -1.45
CA VAL A 56 -6.99 -8.95 -1.49
C VAL A 56 -7.54 -8.68 -0.10
N GLU A 57 -7.19 -9.51 0.89
CA GLU A 57 -7.61 -9.35 2.29
C GLU A 57 -7.07 -8.05 2.92
N ASP A 58 -5.83 -7.67 2.61
CA ASP A 58 -5.18 -6.46 3.13
C ASP A 58 -5.83 -5.21 2.53
N VAL A 59 -6.07 -5.24 1.21
CA VAL A 59 -6.78 -4.17 0.49
C VAL A 59 -8.18 -4.00 1.04
N ARG A 60 -8.91 -5.10 1.23
CA ARG A 60 -10.27 -5.08 1.76
C ARG A 60 -10.33 -4.51 3.16
N ARG A 61 -9.36 -4.87 4.01
CA ARG A 61 -9.26 -4.36 5.38
C ARG A 61 -8.96 -2.87 5.42
N ALA A 62 -7.97 -2.43 4.63
CA ALA A 62 -7.61 -1.02 4.55
C ALA A 62 -8.75 -0.19 3.93
N ALA A 63 -9.41 -0.71 2.89
CA ALA A 63 -10.62 -0.13 2.27
C ALA A 63 -11.75 0.05 3.29
N LYS A 64 -12.04 -0.99 4.09
CA LYS A 64 -13.02 -0.90 5.18
C LYS A 64 -12.62 0.15 6.23
N ALA A 65 -11.34 0.25 6.57
CA ALA A 65 -10.82 1.21 7.54
C ALA A 65 -10.86 2.67 7.05
N VAL A 66 -10.91 2.90 5.74
CA VAL A 66 -11.13 4.23 5.14
C VAL A 66 -12.59 4.50 4.77
N GLY A 67 -13.51 3.58 5.10
CA GLY A 67 -14.95 3.75 4.86
C GLY A 67 -15.43 3.38 3.46
N ILE A 68 -14.65 2.60 2.70
CA ILE A 68 -15.12 2.00 1.45
C ILE A 68 -15.88 0.73 1.80
N GLU A 69 -17.21 0.79 1.71
CA GLU A 69 -18.10 -0.37 1.88
C GLU A 69 -18.34 -1.06 0.53
N GLY A 70 -18.21 -2.38 0.47
CA GLY A 70 -18.55 -3.19 -0.72
C GLY A 70 -17.38 -3.80 -1.53
N ALA A 71 -16.13 -3.67 -1.06
CA ALA A 71 -14.97 -4.34 -1.67
C ALA A 71 -14.86 -5.84 -1.31
#